data_AF-A0A8T5GDG3-F1
#
_entry.id   AF-A0A8T5GDG3-F1
#
_cell.length_a   1.000
_cell.length_b   1.000
_cell.length_c   1.000
_cell.angle_alpha   90.00
_cell.angle_beta   90.00
_cell.angle_gamma   90.00
#
_symmetry.space_group_name_H-M   'P 1'
#
loop_
_entity.id
_entity.type
_entity.pdbx_description
1 polymer ?
#
loop_
_entity_poly.entity_id
_entity_poly.type
_entity_poly.pdbx_seq_one_letter_code
_entity_poly.pdbx_strand_id
1 'polypeptide(L)'
;SPCSFGCVYIDGEGEDICIKIGEAIDNLFCKAANNLIQQKTNGASCNVSLECISESCDQQKCGKTYGPISTAINIILILLILFSFFKISSKLKQ
;
A
#
# COMPACT_ATOMS: atom_id res chain seq x y z
N SER A 1 9.68 -22.72 -22.22
CA SER A 1 8.77 -22.49 -21.07
C SER A 1 7.39 -22.18 -21.64
N PRO A 2 6.29 -22.72 -21.10
CA PRO A 2 4.93 -22.40 -21.55
C PRO A 2 4.62 -20.89 -21.51
N CYS A 3 5.32 -20.13 -20.65
CA CYS A 3 5.22 -18.67 -20.58
C CYS A 3 6.56 -18.01 -20.99
N SER A 4 6.84 -17.89 -22.29
CA SER A 4 8.12 -17.33 -22.80
C SER A 4 8.38 -15.87 -22.39
N PHE A 5 7.33 -15.10 -22.07
CA PHE A 5 7.42 -13.67 -21.74
C PHE A 5 6.71 -13.33 -20.43
N GLY A 6 6.61 -14.30 -19.51
CA GLY A 6 5.80 -14.18 -18.30
C GLY A 6 6.27 -15.10 -17.17
N CYS A 7 5.41 -15.29 -16.20
CA CYS A 7 5.59 -16.20 -15.08
C CYS A 7 4.53 -17.30 -15.13
N VAL A 8 4.92 -18.51 -14.72
CA VAL A 8 3.99 -19.61 -14.50
C VAL A 8 3.43 -19.50 -13.09
N TYR A 9 2.11 -19.50 -12.96
CA TYR A 9 1.39 -19.63 -11.70
C TYR A 9 0.55 -20.91 -11.78
N ILE A 10 0.64 -21.73 -10.74
CA ILE A 10 -0.16 -22.96 -10.64
C ILE A 10 -1.34 -22.61 -9.74
N ASP A 11 -2.55 -22.73 -10.27
CA ASP A 11 -3.75 -22.43 -9.51
C ASP A 11 -4.11 -23.54 -8.49
N GLY A 12 -5.25 -23.37 -7.80
CA GLY A 12 -5.72 -24.35 -6.82
C GLY A 12 -6.14 -25.70 -7.40
N GLU A 13 -6.35 -25.79 -8.71
CA GLU A 13 -6.73 -27.02 -9.43
C GLU A 13 -5.52 -27.69 -10.11
N GLY A 14 -4.35 -27.05 -10.07
CA GLY A 14 -3.11 -27.54 -10.66
C GLY A 14 -2.90 -27.14 -12.11
N GLU A 15 -3.65 -26.15 -12.61
CA GLU A 15 -3.49 -25.64 -13.97
C GLU A 15 -2.39 -24.57 -14.05
N ASP A 16 -1.60 -24.62 -15.12
CA ASP A 16 -0.56 -23.64 -15.42
C ASP A 16 -1.17 -22.38 -16.07
N ILE A 17 -1.17 -21.27 -15.33
CA ILE A 17 -1.60 -19.95 -15.80
C ILE A 17 -0.38 -19.09 -16.13
N CYS A 18 -0.40 -18.48 -17.31
CA CYS A 18 0.64 -17.53 -17.73
C CYS A 18 0.29 -16.09 -17.32
N ILE A 19 1.08 -15.54 -16.40
CA ILE A 19 1.00 -14.15 -15.96
C ILE A 19 2.01 -13.32 -16.73
N LYS A 20 1.63 -12.14 -17.24
CA LYS A 20 2.58 -11.28 -17.96
C LYS A 20 3.54 -10.59 -16.98
N ILE A 21 4.72 -10.22 -17.47
CA ILE A 21 5.63 -9.37 -16.71
C ILE A 21 4.92 -8.06 -16.35
N GLY A 22 4.98 -7.68 -15.08
CA GLY A 22 4.29 -6.51 -14.57
C GLY A 22 2.85 -6.75 -14.16
N GLU A 23 2.32 -7.98 -14.23
CA GLU A 23 1.02 -8.34 -13.66
C GLU A 23 1.17 -9.01 -12.29
N ALA A 24 0.10 -8.96 -11.50
CA ALA A 24 -0.02 -9.65 -10.22
C ALA A 24 -1.27 -10.54 -10.22
N ILE A 25 -1.18 -11.69 -9.55
CA ILE A 25 -2.30 -12.58 -9.25
C ILE A 25 -2.24 -12.94 -7.76
N ASP A 26 -3.38 -12.95 -7.09
CA ASP A 26 -3.47 -13.19 -5.64
C ASP A 26 -2.47 -12.34 -4.84
N ASN A 27 -1.41 -12.96 -4.32
CA ASN A 27 -0.34 -12.31 -3.55
C ASN A 27 1.02 -12.44 -4.26
N LEU A 28 1.03 -12.65 -5.57
CA LEU A 28 2.22 -12.92 -6.38
C LEU A 28 2.32 -11.90 -7.51
N PHE A 29 3.53 -11.42 -7.76
CA PHE A 29 3.86 -10.43 -8.78
C PHE A 29 4.91 -10.98 -9.73
N CYS A 30 4.66 -10.89 -11.04
CA CYS A 30 5.62 -11.31 -12.05
C CYS A 30 6.61 -10.17 -12.35
N LYS A 31 7.75 -10.17 -11.66
CA LYS A 31 8.75 -9.11 -11.80
C LYS A 31 9.53 -9.20 -13.11
N ALA A 32 9.81 -10.41 -13.56
CA ALA A 32 10.53 -10.70 -14.80
C ALA A 32 10.14 -12.10 -15.30
N ALA A 33 10.56 -12.48 -16.51
CA ALA A 33 10.27 -13.81 -17.06
C ALA A 33 10.73 -14.92 -16.10
N ASN A 34 9.80 -15.82 -15.75
CA ASN A 34 9.98 -16.90 -14.77
C ASN A 34 10.40 -16.42 -13.36
N ASN A 35 10.14 -15.16 -13.00
CA ASN A 35 10.43 -14.58 -11.69
C ASN A 35 9.15 -14.09 -11.02
N LEU A 36 8.41 -15.04 -10.46
CA LEU A 36 7.22 -14.79 -9.67
C LEU A 36 7.64 -14.59 -8.21
N ILE A 37 7.33 -13.43 -7.64
CA ILE A 37 7.69 -13.08 -6.26
C ILE A 37 6.44 -12.78 -5.45
N GLN A 38 6.49 -12.97 -4.13
CA GLN A 38 5.40 -12.47 -3.28
C GLN A 38 5.31 -10.95 -3.32
N GLN A 39 4.09 -10.45 -3.39
CA GLN A 39 3.79 -9.05 -3.17
C GLN A 39 4.18 -8.65 -1.75
N LYS A 40 4.65 -7.42 -1.63
CA LYS A 40 5.23 -6.89 -0.41
C LYS A 40 4.16 -6.22 0.46
N THR A 41 4.34 -6.33 1.76
CA THR A 41 3.48 -5.70 2.76
C THR A 41 3.74 -4.19 2.85
N ASN A 42 2.81 -3.46 3.48
CA ASN A 42 2.96 -2.04 3.75
C ASN A 42 4.30 -1.72 4.46
N GLY A 43 4.95 -0.63 4.03
CA GLY A 43 6.24 -0.16 4.54
C GLY A 43 7.47 -0.76 3.83
N ALA A 44 7.32 -1.86 3.09
CA ALA A 44 8.41 -2.47 2.33
C ALA A 44 8.79 -1.61 1.11
N SER A 45 10.05 -1.68 0.68
CA SER A 45 10.50 -0.91 -0.48
C SER A 45 9.91 -1.44 -1.79
N CYS A 46 9.47 -0.55 -2.67
CA CYS A 46 8.87 -0.88 -3.96
C CYS A 46 9.34 0.08 -5.06
N ASN A 47 9.29 -0.40 -6.31
CA ASN A 47 9.50 0.44 -7.50
C ASN A 47 8.21 0.69 -8.28
N VAL A 48 7.28 -0.28 -8.26
CA VAL A 48 5.98 -0.19 -8.93
C VAL A 48 4.86 -0.62 -7.99
N SER A 49 3.65 -0.09 -8.19
CA SER A 49 2.49 -0.33 -7.34
C SER A 49 2.11 -1.81 -7.19
N LEU A 50 2.26 -2.59 -8.26
CA LEU A 50 1.90 -4.01 -8.29
C LEU A 50 2.86 -4.90 -7.50
N GLU A 51 4.03 -4.38 -7.09
CA GLU A 51 4.89 -5.06 -6.11
C GLU A 51 4.26 -5.07 -4.71
N CYS A 52 3.23 -4.27 -4.45
CA CYS A 52 2.64 -4.07 -3.14
C CYS A 52 1.26 -4.71 -3.05
N ILE A 53 0.97 -5.37 -1.93
CA ILE A 53 -0.38 -5.89 -1.62
C ILE A 53 -1.42 -4.76 -1.61
N SER A 54 -1.01 -3.55 -1.22
CA SER A 54 -1.86 -2.37 -1.21
C SER A 54 -2.07 -1.72 -2.59
N GLU A 55 -1.51 -2.30 -3.65
CA GLU A 55 -1.53 -1.75 -5.02
C GLU A 55 -1.05 -0.29 -5.11
N SER A 56 -0.18 0.10 -4.18
CA SER A 56 0.24 1.48 -4.01
C SER A 56 1.70 1.49 -3.58
N CYS A 57 2.53 2.10 -4.43
CA CYS A 57 3.93 2.36 -4.14
C CYS A 57 4.11 3.88 -4.04
N ASP A 58 4.17 4.39 -2.82
CA ASP A 58 4.31 5.80 -2.52
C ASP A 58 5.66 6.06 -1.85
N GLN A 59 6.41 7.05 -2.34
CA GLN A 59 7.77 7.35 -1.88
C GLN A 59 8.69 6.11 -1.81
N GLN A 60 8.59 5.22 -2.82
CA GLN A 60 9.32 3.94 -2.88
C GLN A 60 8.99 2.97 -1.73
N LYS A 61 7.84 3.12 -1.07
CA LYS A 61 7.33 2.22 -0.05
C LYS A 61 5.90 1.76 -0.35
N CYS A 62 5.62 0.52 -0.01
CA CYS A 62 4.28 -0.03 -0.15
C CYS A 62 3.32 0.61 0.84
N GLY A 63 2.11 0.92 0.36
CA GLY A 63 1.06 1.55 1.13
C GLY A 63 1.07 3.07 1.01
N LYS A 64 0.01 3.67 1.53
CA LYS A 64 -0.11 5.13 1.54
C LYS A 64 0.80 5.68 2.62
N THR A 65 1.75 6.51 2.23
CA THR A 65 2.48 7.31 3.20
C THR A 65 1.59 8.50 3.52
N TYR A 66 1.08 8.59 4.75
CA TYR A 66 0.41 9.81 5.18
C TYR A 66 1.45 10.92 5.18
N GLY A 67 1.44 11.72 4.11
CA GLY A 67 2.40 12.79 3.93
C GLY A 67 2.32 13.80 5.09
N PRO A 68 3.37 14.61 5.29
CA PRO A 68 3.44 15.59 6.38
C PRO A 68 2.23 16.53 6.42
N ILE A 69 1.60 16.78 5.26
CA ILE A 69 0.38 17.58 5.14
C ILE A 69 -0.82 16.95 5.88
N SER A 70 -1.03 15.63 5.75
CA SER A 70 -2.13 14.93 6.42
C SER A 70 -1.93 14.93 7.93
N THR A 71 -0.70 14.71 8.38
CA THR A 71 -0.33 14.79 9.81
C THR A 71 -0.54 16.20 10.36
N ALA A 72 -0.13 17.23 9.62
CA ALA A 72 -0.31 18.63 10.03
C ALA A 72 -1.79 19.01 10.17
N ILE A 73 -2.65 18.60 9.24
CA ILE A 73 -4.10 18.83 9.33
C ILE A 73 -4.69 18.18 10.58
N ASN A 74 -4.32 16.92 10.87
CA ASN A 74 -4.80 16.23 12.07
C ASN A 74 -4.35 16.94 13.37
N ILE A 75 -3.11 17.43 13.43
CA ILE A 75 -2.62 18.19 14.58
C ILE A 75 -3.41 19.49 14.77
N ILE A 76 -3.65 20.24 13.68
CA ILE A 76 -4.44 21.49 13.74
C ILE A 76 -5.86 21.22 14.26
N LEU A 77 -6.50 20.14 13.78
CA LEU A 77 -7.84 19.74 14.23
C LEU A 77 -7.87 19.43 15.73
N ILE A 78 -6.89 18.68 16.23
CA ILE A 78 -6.77 18.37 17.67
C ILE A 78 -6.60 19.66 18.50
N LEU A 79 -5.76 20.59 18.05
CA LEU A 79 -5.54 21.87 18.73
C LEU A 79 -6.83 22.71 18.77
N LEU A 80 -7.61 22.75 17.69
CA LEU A 80 -8.90 23.45 17.66
C LEU A 80 -9.93 22.84 18.62
N ILE A 81 -9.96 21.52 18.75
CA ILE A 81 -10.84 20.82 19.70
C ILE A 81 -10.43 21.16 21.13
N LEU A 82 -9.13 21.09 21.45
CA LEU A 82 -8.61 21.43 22.78
C LEU A 82 -8.88 22.90 23.15
N PHE A 83 -8.68 23.82 22.19
CA PHE A 83 -8.98 25.24 22.39
C PHE A 83 -10.47 25.47 22.66
N SER A 84 -11.35 24.81 21.89
CA SER A 84 -12.80 24.87 22.09
C SER A 84 -13.18 24.36 23.48
N PHE A 85 -12.64 23.21 23.89
CA PHE A 85 -12.87 22.64 25.22
C PHE A 85 -12.39 23.56 26.34
N PHE A 86 -11.20 24.13 26.21
CA PHE A 86 -10.65 25.06 27.19
C PHE A 86 -11.52 26.31 27.34
N LYS A 87 -11.97 26.88 26.20
CA LYS A 87 -12.84 28.05 26.17
C LYS A 87 -14.21 27.78 26.78
N ILE A 88 -14.78 26.60 26.55
CA ILE A 88 -16.05 26.19 27.18
C ILE A 88 -15.85 25.99 28.68
N SER A 89 -14.80 25.29 29.08
CA SER A 89 -14.49 25.01 30.48
C SER A 89 -14.20 26.28 31.28
N SER A 90 -13.53 27.27 30.68
CA SER A 90 -13.27 28.56 31.32
C SER A 90 -14.54 29.38 31.51
N LYS A 91 -15.50 29.29 30.58
CA LYS A 91 -16.82 29.91 30.72
C LYS A 91 -17.74 29.21 31.71
N LEU A 92 -17.56 27.91 31.94
CA LEU A 92 -18.33 27.14 32.93
C LEU A 92 -17.80 27.28 34.37
N LYS A 93 -16.57 27.77 34.54
CA LYS A 93 -15.94 28.01 35.85
C LYS A 93 -16.08 29.46 36.35
N GLN A 94 -16.70 30.35 35.56
CA GLN A 94 -17.16 31.69 35.99
C GLN A 94 -18.63 31.61 36.39
#